data_AF-A0A7Y7D6M2-F1
#
_entry.id   AF-A0A7Y7D6M2-F1
#
_cell.length_a   1.000
_cell.length_b   1.000
_cell.length_c   1.000
_cell.angle_alpha   90.00
_cell.angle_beta   90.00
_cell.angle_gamma   90.00
#
_symmetry.space_group_name_H-M   'P 1'
#
loop_
_entity.id
_entity.type
_entity.pdbx_description
1 polymer ?
#
loop_
_entity_poly.entity_id
_entity_poly.type
_entity_poly.pdbx_seq_one_letter_code
_entity_poly.pdbx_strand_id
1 'polypeptide(L)'
;MIRLMIHAPTEAALQRAQSNVRNLLKAAPEAQVEIVVNGPAAAIAVTLHDEAIRSRLVLCCNSLVNQNLEAPDGVRTTSAAVLHIAQQQAAGWAYMRA
;
A
#
# COMPACT_ATOMS: atom_id res chain seq x y z
N MET A 1 14.11 -11.73 -8.38
CA MET A 1 13.31 -11.56 -7.14
C MET A 1 12.06 -10.77 -7.48
N ILE A 2 10.88 -11.21 -7.01
CA ILE A 2 9.61 -10.52 -7.29
C ILE A 2 9.53 -9.25 -6.43
N ARG A 3 9.20 -8.12 -7.06
CA ARG A 3 8.91 -6.85 -6.40
C ARG A 3 7.58 -6.33 -6.95
N LEU A 4 6.56 -6.24 -6.10
CA LEU A 4 5.19 -5.93 -6.51
C LEU A 4 4.62 -4.76 -5.72
N MET A 5 4.06 -3.79 -6.41
CA MET A 5 3.19 -2.79 -5.81
C MET A 5 1.73 -3.15 -6.06
N ILE A 6 0.93 -3.09 -5.00
CA ILE A 6 -0.51 -3.27 -5.04
C ILE A 6 -1.17 -1.93 -4.74
N HIS A 7 -1.75 -1.30 -5.75
CA HIS A 7 -2.46 -0.04 -5.60
C HIS A 7 -3.89 -0.27 -5.09
N ALA A 8 -4.24 0.33 -3.96
CA ALA A 8 -5.51 0.20 -3.27
C ALA A 8 -6.18 1.57 -3.03
N PRO A 9 -6.93 2.11 -4.02
CA PRO A 9 -7.55 3.43 -3.90
C PRO A 9 -8.91 3.46 -3.19
N THR A 10 -9.50 2.29 -2.88
CA THR A 10 -10.80 2.16 -2.22
C THR A 10 -10.73 1.16 -1.07
N GLU A 11 -11.68 1.21 -0.14
CA GLU A 11 -11.76 0.23 0.96
C GLU A 11 -11.79 -1.22 0.44
N ALA A 12 -12.64 -1.50 -0.56
CA ALA A 12 -12.71 -2.84 -1.17
C ALA A 12 -11.38 -3.24 -1.84
N ALA A 13 -10.68 -2.30 -2.47
CA ALA A 13 -9.36 -2.55 -3.04
C ALA A 13 -8.32 -2.82 -1.94
N LEU A 14 -8.38 -2.12 -0.80
CA LEU A 14 -7.50 -2.36 0.34
C LEU A 14 -7.72 -3.76 0.94
N GLN A 15 -8.98 -4.20 1.10
CA GLN A 15 -9.29 -5.55 1.55
C GLN A 15 -8.73 -6.61 0.59
N ARG A 16 -8.89 -6.42 -0.73
CA ARG A 16 -8.30 -7.32 -1.73
C ARG A 16 -6.78 -7.28 -1.71
N ALA A 17 -6.16 -6.11 -1.53
CA ALA A 17 -4.71 -5.96 -1.43
C ALA A 17 -4.13 -6.76 -0.26
N GLN A 18 -4.77 -6.72 0.92
CA GLN A 18 -4.36 -7.52 2.07
C GLN A 18 -4.35 -9.02 1.76
N SER A 19 -5.41 -9.52 1.11
CA SER A 19 -5.49 -10.93 0.70
C SER A 19 -4.45 -11.29 -0.35
N ASN A 20 -4.18 -10.41 -1.31
CA ASN A 20 -3.16 -10.61 -2.34
C ASN A 20 -1.74 -10.64 -1.75
N VAL A 21 -1.43 -9.79 -0.75
CA VAL A 21 -0.16 -9.86 -0.02
C VAL A 21 0.01 -11.22 0.64
N ARG A 22 -1.00 -11.70 1.38
CA ARG A 22 -0.93 -13.00 2.06
C ARG A 22 -0.73 -14.16 1.07
N ASN A 23 -1.44 -14.14 -0.05
CA ASN A 23 -1.30 -15.15 -1.10
C ASN A 23 0.08 -15.09 -1.77
N LEU A 24 0.57 -13.89 -2.09
CA LEU A 24 1.90 -13.70 -2.69
C LEU A 24 2.99 -14.24 -1.77
N LEU A 25 2.99 -13.87 -0.49
CA LEU A 25 4.05 -14.29 0.45
C LEU A 25 3.97 -15.78 0.77
N LYS A 26 2.78 -16.38 0.71
CA LYS A 26 2.64 -17.84 0.82
C LYS A 26 3.29 -18.57 -0.37
N ALA A 27 3.14 -18.04 -1.58
CA ALA A 27 3.69 -18.66 -2.81
C ALA A 27 5.16 -18.28 -3.08
N ALA A 28 5.57 -17.09 -2.65
CA ALA A 28 6.91 -16.53 -2.82
C ALA A 28 7.30 -15.76 -1.55
N PRO A 29 7.80 -16.45 -0.50
CA PRO A 29 8.13 -15.84 0.78
C PRO A 29 9.15 -14.69 0.71
N GLU A 30 10.05 -14.75 -0.27
CA GLU A 30 11.10 -13.75 -0.51
C GLU A 30 10.63 -12.56 -1.38
N ALA A 31 9.34 -12.50 -1.74
CA ALA A 31 8.82 -11.41 -2.54
C ALA A 31 8.77 -10.10 -1.73
N GLN A 32 9.19 -9.01 -2.36
CA GLN A 32 9.00 -7.67 -1.81
C GLN A 32 7.65 -7.14 -2.29
N VAL A 33 6.84 -6.62 -1.36
CA VAL A 33 5.50 -6.15 -1.70
C VAL A 33 5.14 -4.90 -0.92
N GLU A 34 4.57 -3.93 -1.63
CA GLU A 34 4.04 -2.68 -1.06
C GLU A 34 2.54 -2.58 -1.36
N ILE A 35 1.77 -2.12 -0.40
CA ILE A 35 0.38 -1.70 -0.61
C ILE A 35 0.36 -0.18 -0.64
N VAL A 36 0.19 0.40 -1.83
CA VAL A 36 0.11 1.85 -2.00
C VAL A 36 -1.34 2.29 -1.84
N VAL A 37 -1.62 3.07 -0.80
CA VAL A 37 -2.97 3.48 -0.41
C VAL A 37 -3.17 4.97 -0.67
N ASN A 38 -4.23 5.30 -1.39
CA ASN A 38 -4.69 6.66 -1.60
C ASN A 38 -6.23 6.72 -1.61
N GLY A 39 -6.77 7.93 -1.70
CA GLY A 39 -8.20 8.16 -1.74
C GLY A 39 -8.91 7.65 -0.48
N PRO A 40 -10.18 7.23 -0.60
CA PRO A 40 -11.00 6.78 0.53
C PRO A 40 -10.41 5.61 1.33
N ALA A 41 -9.51 4.81 0.74
CA ALA A 41 -8.88 3.70 1.45
C ALA A 41 -7.99 4.14 2.62
N ALA A 42 -7.51 5.40 2.63
CA ALA A 42 -6.63 5.90 3.68
C ALA A 42 -7.30 5.87 5.07
N ALA A 43 -8.60 6.21 5.15
CA ALA A 43 -9.36 6.19 6.40
C ALA A 43 -9.38 4.80 7.06
N ILE A 44 -9.42 3.74 6.27
CA ILE A 44 -9.37 2.36 6.77
C ILE A 44 -7.93 1.92 7.04
N ALA A 45 -6.97 2.36 6.21
CA ALA A 45 -5.58 1.96 6.36
C ALA A 45 -4.94 2.46 7.66
N VAL A 46 -5.29 3.67 8.12
CA VAL A 46 -4.75 4.23 9.38
C VAL A 46 -5.23 3.48 10.62
N THR A 47 -6.33 2.73 10.53
CA THR A 47 -6.88 1.95 11.64
C THR A 47 -6.43 0.48 11.62
N LEU A 48 -5.55 0.07 10.70
CA LEU A 48 -5.07 -1.30 10.63
C LEU A 48 -4.07 -1.61 11.76
N HIS A 49 -4.23 -2.79 12.37
CA HIS A 49 -3.37 -3.28 13.46
C HIS A 49 -2.55 -4.54 13.08
N ASP A 50 -2.89 -5.21 11.97
CA ASP A 50 -2.14 -6.38 11.49
C ASP A 50 -0.75 -5.95 11.02
N GLU A 51 0.28 -6.26 11.80
CA GLU A 51 1.67 -5.81 11.55
C GLU A 51 2.24 -6.36 10.24
N ALA A 52 1.81 -7.55 9.81
CA ALA A 52 2.20 -8.12 8.53
C ALA A 52 1.67 -7.27 7.37
N ILE A 53 0.54 -6.60 7.54
CA ILE A 53 0.02 -5.66 6.55
C ILE A 53 0.60 -4.25 6.77
N ARG A 54 0.62 -3.74 8.00
CA ARG A 54 1.08 -2.38 8.33
C ARG A 54 2.48 -2.08 7.81
N SER A 55 3.42 -3.01 8.02
CA SER A 55 4.81 -2.90 7.54
C SER A 55 4.94 -2.76 6.01
N ARG A 56 3.88 -3.08 5.26
CA ARG A 56 3.84 -3.01 3.79
C ARG A 56 3.06 -1.82 3.26
N LEU A 57 2.36 -1.08 4.12
CA LEU A 57 1.61 0.10 3.72
C LEU A 57 2.54 1.23 3.28
N VAL A 58 2.12 1.94 2.24
CA VAL A 58 2.65 3.25 1.83
C VAL A 58 1.45 4.19 1.68
N LEU A 59 1.29 5.12 2.62
CA LEU A 59 0.13 6.02 2.66
C LEU A 59 0.41 7.33 1.90
N CYS A 60 -0.53 7.75 1.07
CA CYS A 60 -0.47 9.01 0.33
C CYS A 60 -0.76 10.22 1.24
N CYS A 61 0.21 11.12 1.41
CA CYS A 61 0.04 12.34 2.22
C CYS A 61 -1.13 13.19 1.75
N ASN A 62 -1.32 13.37 0.44
CA ASN A 62 -2.49 14.11 -0.09
C ASN A 62 -3.82 13.49 0.36
N SER A 63 -3.90 12.16 0.46
CA SER A 63 -5.13 11.48 0.90
C SER A 63 -5.35 11.61 2.40
N LEU A 64 -4.27 11.59 3.19
CA LEU A 64 -4.32 11.82 4.63
C LEU A 64 -4.79 13.26 4.93
N VAL A 65 -4.17 14.25 4.31
CA VAL A 65 -4.53 15.68 4.45
C VAL A 65 -5.99 15.92 4.06
N ASN A 66 -6.42 15.43 2.88
CA ASN A 66 -7.79 15.62 2.41
C ASN A 66 -8.86 14.99 3.32
N GLN A 67 -8.48 14.05 4.18
CA GLN A 67 -9.38 13.36 5.10
C GLN A 67 -9.14 13.75 6.57
N ASN A 68 -8.25 14.71 6.85
CA ASN A 68 -7.83 15.10 8.20
C ASN A 68 -7.35 13.90 9.03
N LEU A 69 -6.52 13.05 8.43
CA LEU A 69 -5.94 11.86 9.06
C LEU A 69 -4.44 12.03 9.29
N GLU A 70 -3.93 11.31 10.28
CA GLU A 70 -2.49 11.17 10.53
C GLU A 70 -2.03 9.75 10.21
N ALA A 71 -0.78 9.63 9.75
CA ALA A 71 -0.19 8.31 9.52
C ALA A 71 0.17 7.67 10.88
N PRO A 72 -0.17 6.39 11.10
CA PRO A 72 0.25 5.69 12.31
C PRO A 72 1.77 5.59 12.41
N ASP A 73 2.29 5.55 13.63
CA ASP A 73 3.73 5.35 13.88
C ASP A 73 4.27 4.12 13.16
N GLY A 74 5.44 4.28 12.54
CA GLY A 74 6.12 3.23 11.78
C GLY A 74 5.53 2.93 10.40
N VAL A 75 4.38 3.51 10.03
CA VAL A 75 3.80 3.34 8.70
C VAL A 75 4.45 4.32 7.72
N ARG A 76 4.91 3.81 6.58
CA ARG A 76 5.57 4.63 5.57
C ARG A 76 4.57 5.55 4.87
N THR A 77 5.02 6.75 4.56
CA THR A 77 4.24 7.73 3.79
C THR A 77 4.98 8.13 2.52
N THR A 78 4.22 8.65 1.55
CA THR A 78 4.74 9.26 0.34
C THR A 78 4.00 10.54 0.03
N SER A 79 4.68 11.52 -0.57
CA SER A 79 4.07 12.82 -0.90
C SER A 79 2.84 12.66 -1.79
N ALA A 80 2.90 11.77 -2.79
CA ALA A 80 1.78 11.41 -3.65
C ALA A 80 1.88 9.95 -4.13
N ALA A 81 0.80 9.19 -4.00
CA ALA A 81 0.76 7.79 -4.45
C ALA A 81 1.10 7.62 -5.93
N VAL A 82 0.62 8.52 -6.80
CA VAL A 82 0.92 8.45 -8.25
C VAL A 82 2.41 8.63 -8.54
N LEU A 83 3.10 9.50 -7.79
CA LEU A 83 4.54 9.71 -7.91
C LEU A 83 5.31 8.46 -7.47
N HIS A 84 4.96 7.92 -6.30
CA HIS A 84 5.57 6.68 -5.77
C HIS A 84 5.41 5.52 -6.76
N ILE A 85 4.21 5.31 -7.28
CA ILE A 85 3.93 4.27 -8.27
C ILE A 85 4.81 4.45 -9.51
N ALA A 86 4.89 5.66 -10.06
CA ALA A 86 5.70 5.92 -11.26
C ALA A 86 7.21 5.68 -11.01
N GLN A 87 7.73 6.15 -9.87
CA GLN A 87 9.14 5.97 -9.51
C GLN A 87 9.50 4.48 -9.32
N GLN A 88 8.65 3.73 -8.63
CA GLN A 88 8.87 2.31 -8.39
C GLN A 88 8.71 1.48 -9.66
N GLN A 89 7.74 1.80 -10.53
CA GLN A 89 7.64 1.18 -11.85
C GLN A 89 8.92 1.44 -12.67
N ALA A 90 9.44 2.67 -12.67
CA ALA A 90 10.72 3.00 -13.31
C ALA A 90 11.91 2.23 -12.70
N ALA A 91 11.86 1.92 -11.40
CA ALA A 91 12.83 1.07 -10.71
C ALA A 91 12.64 -0.44 -10.97
N GLY A 92 11.69 -0.82 -11.84
CA GLY A 92 11.44 -2.20 -12.24
C GLY A 92 10.56 -3.00 -11.26
N TRP A 93 9.68 -2.33 -10.52
CA TRP A 93 8.63 -2.99 -9.76
C TRP A 93 7.45 -3.35 -10.67
N ALA A 94 6.93 -4.56 -10.50
CA ALA A 94 5.65 -4.95 -11.09
C ALA A 94 4.53 -4.15 -10.42
N TYR A 95 3.45 -3.92 -11.16
CA TYR A 95 2.28 -3.17 -10.70
C TYR A 95 1.02 -4.00 -10.85
N MET A 96 0.18 -3.98 -9.81
CA MET A 96 -1.20 -4.41 -9.90
C MET A 96 -2.11 -3.40 -9.21
N ARG A 97 -3.35 -3.28 -9.71
CA ARG A 97 -4.42 -2.57 -9.04
C ARG A 97 -5.36 -3.59 -8.41
N ALA A 98 -5.64 -3.43 -7.12
CA ALA A 98 -6.51 -4.33 -6.39
C ALA A 98 -7.99 -4.08 -6.70
#